data_AF-A0A5B7BNX8-F1
#
_entry.id   AF-A0A5B7BNX8-F1
#
_cell.length_a   1.000
_cell.length_b   1.000
_cell.length_c   1.000
_cell.angle_alpha   90.00
_cell.angle_beta   90.00
_cell.angle_gamma   90.00
#
_symmetry.space_group_name_H-M   'P 1'
#
loop_
_entity.id
_entity.type
_entity.pdbx_description
1 polymer ?
#
loop_
_entity_poly.entity_id
_entity_poly.type
_entity_poly.pdbx_seq_one_letter_code
_entity_poly.pdbx_strand_id
1 'polypeptide(L)'
;MMNKKVETYKASALDNKMRKTGTQTRQRDLPDFEGNNSHSDDDLNTLLKEEEDLVRAHRRQVEEMMDTVKEEMNLLVEVDQPGNHLDDYISRLNAILSQKAAGILQLQNHLAHFQRRLKEYNVLVSSGQ
;
A
#
# COMPACT_ATOMS: atom_id res chain seq x y z
N MET A 1 15.48 22.74 39.44
CA MET A 1 16.80 22.34 39.97
C MET A 1 17.44 21.39 38.96
N MET A 2 18.28 21.92 38.07
CA MET A 2 19.08 21.15 37.11
C MET A 2 20.36 20.68 37.79
N ASN A 3 20.76 19.42 37.62
CA ASN A 3 22.08 18.84 37.92
C ASN A 3 22.15 17.53 37.10
N LYS A 4 23.24 17.12 36.43
CA LYS A 4 24.65 17.38 36.69
C LYS A 4 25.49 17.00 35.45
N LYS A 5 26.40 17.91 35.06
CA LYS A 5 27.57 17.65 34.21
C LYS A 5 28.40 16.47 34.75
N VAL A 6 29.01 15.70 33.84
CA VAL A 6 30.37 15.17 34.03
C VAL A 6 31.14 15.37 32.72
N GLU A 7 32.02 16.37 32.72
CA GLU A 7 33.18 16.44 31.84
C GLU A 7 34.30 15.63 32.50
N THR A 8 35.06 14.84 31.75
CA THR A 8 36.43 14.47 32.12
C THR A 8 37.30 14.45 30.87
N TYR A 9 38.47 15.05 31.04
CA TYR A 9 39.37 15.55 30.02
C TYR A 9 40.51 14.56 29.71
N LYS A 10 41.07 14.78 28.51
CA LYS A 10 42.50 14.76 28.14
C LYS A 10 43.17 13.50 27.57
N ALA A 11 43.60 13.73 26.33
CA ALA A 11 44.63 13.14 25.48
C ALA A 11 45.87 12.52 26.15
N SER A 12 46.41 11.50 25.50
CA SER A 12 47.85 11.38 25.25
C SER A 12 48.10 10.61 23.94
N ALA A 13 48.91 11.22 23.08
CA ALA A 13 49.44 10.63 21.86
C ALA A 13 50.74 9.90 22.19
N LEU A 14 50.93 8.68 21.69
CA LEU A 14 52.25 8.10 21.48
C LEU A 14 52.24 7.18 20.25
N ASP A 15 53.16 7.49 19.35
CA ASP A 15 53.56 6.81 18.12
C ASP A 15 54.18 5.43 18.42
N ASN A 16 53.91 4.42 17.58
CA ASN A 16 54.87 3.34 17.36
C ASN A 16 54.65 2.63 16.00
N LYS A 17 55.43 3.08 15.01
CA LYS A 17 56.34 2.25 14.20
C LYS A 17 55.78 1.10 13.34
N MET A 18 55.76 1.38 12.03
CA MET A 18 55.84 0.43 10.91
C MET A 18 56.75 -0.78 11.18
N ARG A 19 56.26 -2.01 10.91
CA ARG A 19 57.02 -3.07 10.24
C ARG A 19 56.10 -3.97 9.39
N LYS A 20 56.56 -4.21 8.16
CA LYS A 20 55.92 -4.91 7.04
C LYS A 20 56.52 -6.31 6.93
N THR A 21 55.67 -7.34 6.93
CA THR A 21 55.93 -8.72 6.43
C THR A 21 54.53 -9.30 6.16
N GLY A 22 54.07 -9.66 4.97
CA GLY A 22 54.75 -10.29 3.85
C GLY A 22 54.33 -11.77 3.78
N THR A 23 53.08 -12.08 3.45
CA THR A 23 52.70 -13.40 2.89
C THR A 23 51.38 -13.30 2.11
N GLN A 24 51.48 -13.50 0.80
CA GLN A 24 50.37 -13.67 -0.13
C GLN A 24 49.66 -15.02 0.08
N THR A 25 48.47 -15.11 -0.50
CA THR A 25 47.80 -16.33 -1.00
C THR A 25 47.20 -17.29 0.03
N ARG A 26 45.91 -17.11 0.32
CA ARG A 26 44.84 -17.85 -0.38
C ARG A 26 43.50 -17.28 0.09
N GLN A 27 43.04 -16.25 -0.61
CA GLN A 27 41.63 -15.91 -0.68
C GLN A 27 40.94 -17.18 -1.19
N ARG A 28 40.27 -17.89 -0.27
CA ARG A 28 39.28 -18.88 -0.66
C ARG A 28 38.09 -18.02 -1.03
N ASP A 29 37.94 -17.77 -2.33
CA ASP A 29 36.74 -17.15 -2.89
C ASP A 29 35.55 -17.98 -2.40
N LEU A 30 34.85 -17.45 -1.40
CA LEU A 30 33.49 -17.86 -1.14
C LEU A 30 32.72 -17.46 -2.40
N PRO A 31 31.94 -18.36 -3.00
CA PRO A 31 31.04 -17.93 -4.06
C PRO A 31 30.10 -16.89 -3.45
N ASP A 32 30.16 -15.67 -3.97
CA ASP A 32 29.20 -14.59 -3.72
C ASP A 32 27.79 -15.09 -4.05
N PHE A 33 27.13 -15.70 -3.07
CA PHE A 33 25.72 -16.03 -3.12
C PHE A 33 24.93 -14.88 -2.48
N GLU A 34 25.14 -13.66 -2.94
CA GLU A 34 24.37 -12.48 -2.50
C GLU A 34 23.62 -11.80 -3.67
N GLY A 35 23.37 -12.54 -4.75
CA GLY A 35 22.72 -12.00 -5.96
C GLY A 35 21.19 -12.07 -6.01
N ASN A 36 20.53 -12.92 -5.21
CA ASN A 36 19.13 -13.28 -5.48
C ASN A 36 18.09 -12.81 -4.44
N ASN A 37 18.49 -12.27 -3.29
CA ASN A 37 17.53 -11.82 -2.26
C ASN A 37 16.98 -10.40 -2.51
N SER A 38 17.74 -9.51 -3.16
CA SER A 38 17.29 -8.12 -3.37
C SER A 38 16.01 -8.03 -4.22
N HIS A 39 15.90 -8.85 -5.26
CA HIS A 39 14.73 -8.83 -6.15
C HIS A 39 13.47 -9.36 -5.45
N SER A 40 13.63 -10.37 -4.58
CA SER A 40 12.50 -10.95 -3.83
C SER A 40 11.96 -9.99 -2.77
N ASP A 41 12.83 -9.20 -2.12
CA ASP A 41 12.41 -8.21 -1.13
C ASP A 41 11.70 -7.02 -1.80
N ASP A 42 12.18 -6.56 -2.95
CA ASP A 42 11.55 -5.49 -3.74
C ASP A 42 10.16 -5.90 -4.27
N ASP A 43 10.02 -7.16 -4.68
CA ASP A 43 8.76 -7.76 -5.12
C ASP A 43 7.73 -7.83 -3.98
N LEU A 44 8.14 -8.28 -2.79
CA LEU A 44 7.28 -8.32 -1.61
C LEU A 44 6.83 -6.93 -1.18
N ASN A 45 7.76 -5.97 -1.16
CA ASN A 45 7.45 -4.57 -0.84
C ASN A 45 6.45 -3.97 -1.83
N THR A 46 6.57 -4.31 -3.11
CA THR A 46 5.62 -3.90 -4.15
C THR A 46 4.24 -4.51 -3.90
N LEU A 47 4.17 -5.80 -3.56
CA LEU A 47 2.90 -6.47 -3.28
C LEU A 47 2.18 -5.88 -2.06
N LEU A 48 2.91 -5.59 -0.97
CA LEU A 48 2.35 -4.96 0.23
C LEU A 48 1.77 -3.56 -0.07
N LYS A 49 2.46 -2.79 -0.92
CA LYS A 49 1.96 -1.48 -1.35
C LYS A 49 0.67 -1.61 -2.15
N GLU A 50 0.58 -2.58 -3.04
CA GLU A 50 -0.64 -2.83 -3.83
C GLU A 50 -1.82 -3.30 -2.97
N GLU A 51 -1.56 -4.06 -1.90
CA GLU A 51 -2.56 -4.40 -0.89
C GLU A 51 -3.07 -3.14 -0.19
N GLU A 52 -2.17 -2.28 0.27
CA GLU A 52 -2.54 -1.02 0.92
C GLU A 52 -3.37 -0.13 -0.01
N ASP A 53 -2.97 -0.03 -1.28
CA ASP A 53 -3.70 0.73 -2.29
C ASP A 53 -5.11 0.15 -2.53
N LEU A 54 -5.27 -1.18 -2.55
CA LEU A 54 -6.58 -1.83 -2.63
C LEU A 54 -7.45 -1.51 -1.40
N VAL A 55 -6.89 -1.62 -0.20
CA VAL A 55 -7.63 -1.34 1.06
C VAL A 55 -8.04 0.13 1.12
N ARG A 56 -7.15 1.04 0.68
CA ARG A 56 -7.45 2.47 0.59
C ARG A 56 -8.56 2.74 -0.42
N ALA A 57 -8.49 2.14 -1.61
CA ALA A 57 -9.53 2.25 -2.62
C ALA A 57 -10.89 1.73 -2.10
N HIS A 58 -10.87 0.60 -1.38
CA HIS A 58 -12.09 0.06 -0.77
C HIS A 58 -12.68 1.00 0.28
N ARG A 59 -11.86 1.54 1.21
CA ARG A 59 -12.34 2.49 2.22
C ARG A 59 -12.96 3.73 1.57
N ARG A 60 -12.26 4.30 0.59
CA ARG A 60 -12.76 5.46 -0.16
C ARG A 60 -14.09 5.14 -0.86
N GLN A 61 -14.21 3.97 -1.49
CA GLN A 61 -15.46 3.56 -2.15
C GLN A 61 -16.63 3.46 -1.15
N VAL A 62 -16.38 2.96 0.08
CA VAL A 62 -17.40 2.91 1.13
C VAL A 62 -17.84 4.32 1.53
N GLU A 63 -16.90 5.26 1.69
CA GLU A 63 -17.19 6.65 2.03
C GLU A 63 -18.02 7.33 0.91
N GLU A 64 -17.60 7.21 -0.36
CA GLU A 64 -18.34 7.76 -1.51
C GLU A 64 -19.74 7.13 -1.65
N MET A 65 -19.86 5.84 -1.34
CA MET A 65 -21.15 5.15 -1.34
C MET A 65 -22.09 5.68 -0.25
N MET A 66 -21.58 6.11 0.91
CA MET A 66 -22.40 6.73 1.94
C MET A 66 -23.02 8.04 1.46
N ASP A 67 -22.27 8.86 0.73
CA ASP A 67 -22.83 10.10 0.16
C ASP A 67 -23.86 9.82 -0.93
N THR A 68 -23.60 8.80 -1.76
CA THR A 68 -24.57 8.33 -2.77
C THR A 68 -25.87 7.84 -2.13
N VAL A 69 -25.79 7.11 -1.00
CA VAL A 69 -26.98 6.64 -0.26
C VAL A 69 -27.76 7.82 0.31
N LYS A 70 -27.10 8.86 0.83
CA LYS A 70 -27.81 10.07 1.31
C LYS A 70 -28.57 10.76 0.18
N GLU A 71 -27.96 10.87 -1.00
CA GLU A 71 -28.62 11.44 -2.18
C GLU A 71 -29.83 10.62 -2.61
N GLU A 72 -29.71 9.29 -2.63
CA GLU A 72 -30.81 8.38 -2.94
C GLU A 72 -31.96 8.50 -1.92
N MET A 73 -31.65 8.62 -0.63
CA MET A 73 -32.66 8.83 0.42
C MET A 73 -33.37 10.17 0.23
N ASN A 74 -32.66 11.23 -0.14
CA ASN A 74 -33.28 12.53 -0.45
C ASN A 74 -34.19 12.43 -1.68
N LEU A 75 -33.77 11.70 -2.72
CA LEU A 75 -34.57 11.47 -3.91
C LEU A 75 -35.90 10.76 -3.59
N LEU A 76 -35.88 9.82 -2.65
CA LEU A 76 -37.09 9.15 -2.16
C LEU A 76 -38.01 10.10 -1.39
N VAL A 77 -37.46 11.03 -0.62
CA VAL A 77 -38.28 12.06 0.05
C VAL A 77 -38.88 13.04 -0.95
N GLU A 78 -38.13 13.41 -1.99
CA GLU A 78 -38.59 14.33 -3.04
C GLU A 78 -39.75 13.74 -3.85
N VAL A 79 -39.72 12.44 -4.18
CA VAL A 79 -40.77 11.80 -5.00
C VAL A 79 -42.12 11.71 -4.27
N ASP A 80 -42.12 11.71 -2.95
CA ASP A 80 -43.34 11.73 -2.13
C ASP A 80 -43.98 13.13 -2.03
N GLN A 81 -43.29 14.20 -2.47
CA GLN A 81 -43.83 15.56 -2.39
C GLN A 81 -44.75 15.89 -3.58
N PRO A 82 -45.90 16.57 -3.33
CA PRO A 82 -46.78 17.03 -4.40
C PRO A 82 -46.05 18.06 -5.29
N GLY A 83 -46.13 17.85 -6.59
CA GLY A 83 -45.51 18.74 -7.59
C GLY A 83 -44.11 18.33 -8.02
N ASN A 84 -43.56 17.19 -7.56
CA ASN A 84 -42.32 16.68 -8.09
C ASN A 84 -42.49 16.15 -9.53
N HIS A 85 -41.55 16.49 -10.41
CA HIS A 85 -41.59 16.09 -11.81
C HIS A 85 -40.98 14.70 -12.00
N LEU A 86 -41.72 13.80 -12.64
CA LEU A 86 -41.26 12.44 -12.91
C LEU A 86 -39.94 12.40 -13.71
N ASP A 87 -39.75 13.36 -14.61
CA ASP A 87 -38.54 13.45 -15.45
C ASP A 87 -37.29 13.77 -14.62
N ASP A 88 -37.41 14.62 -13.59
CA ASP A 88 -36.31 14.95 -12.68
C ASP A 88 -35.93 13.72 -11.84
N TYR A 89 -36.94 12.99 -11.34
CA TYR A 89 -36.73 11.75 -10.61
C TYR A 89 -35.97 10.71 -11.46
N ILE A 90 -36.42 10.46 -12.68
CA ILE A 90 -35.80 9.49 -13.59
C ILE A 90 -34.36 9.89 -13.90
N SER A 91 -34.12 11.18 -14.19
CA SER A 91 -32.80 11.69 -14.55
C SER A 91 -31.81 11.57 -13.38
N ARG A 92 -32.23 11.93 -12.16
CA ARG A 92 -31.42 11.80 -10.95
C ARG A 92 -31.16 10.35 -10.58
N LEU A 93 -32.18 9.50 -10.64
CA LEU A 93 -32.02 8.06 -10.39
C LEU A 93 -31.00 7.45 -11.36
N ASN A 94 -31.07 7.80 -12.65
CA ASN A 94 -30.12 7.31 -13.64
C ASN A 94 -28.67 7.78 -13.35
N ALA A 95 -28.49 9.01 -12.88
CA ALA A 95 -27.19 9.52 -12.48
C ALA A 95 -26.63 8.74 -11.27
N ILE A 96 -27.44 8.53 -10.22
CA ILE A 96 -27.07 7.75 -9.03
C ILE A 96 -26.67 6.32 -9.41
N LEU A 97 -27.47 5.65 -10.25
CA LEU A 97 -27.18 4.29 -10.71
C LEU A 97 -25.87 4.23 -11.52
N SER A 98 -25.64 5.22 -12.38
CA SER A 98 -24.40 5.32 -13.16
C SER A 98 -23.18 5.51 -12.26
N GLN A 99 -23.29 6.36 -11.24
CA GLN A 99 -22.24 6.57 -10.24
C GLN A 99 -21.94 5.29 -9.44
N LYS A 100 -22.97 4.59 -8.97
CA LYS A 100 -22.81 3.29 -8.28
C LYS A 100 -22.09 2.27 -9.17
N ALA A 101 -22.49 2.15 -10.43
CA ALA A 101 -21.86 1.24 -11.38
C ALA A 101 -20.37 1.57 -11.59
N ALA A 102 -20.04 2.86 -11.75
CA ALA A 102 -18.66 3.31 -11.91
C ALA A 102 -17.80 3.01 -10.65
N GLY A 103 -18.31 3.29 -9.46
CA GLY A 103 -17.60 3.02 -8.21
C GLY A 103 -17.34 1.52 -7.98
N ILE A 104 -18.33 0.67 -8.28
CA ILE A 104 -18.17 -0.79 -8.21
C ILE A 104 -17.09 -1.26 -9.21
N LEU A 105 -17.17 -0.80 -10.45
CA LEU A 105 -16.22 -1.19 -11.50
C LEU A 105 -14.78 -0.79 -11.13
N GLN A 106 -14.59 0.40 -10.56
CA GLN A 106 -13.28 0.84 -10.09
C GLN A 106 -12.72 -0.09 -9.02
N LEU A 107 -13.50 -0.40 -7.98
CA LEU A 107 -13.05 -1.31 -6.93
C LEU A 107 -12.78 -2.73 -7.46
N GLN A 108 -13.61 -3.22 -8.38
CA GLN A 108 -13.39 -4.50 -9.05
C GLN A 108 -12.07 -4.53 -9.83
N ASN A 109 -11.69 -3.42 -10.50
CA ASN A 109 -10.42 -3.33 -11.20
C ASN A 109 -9.22 -3.40 -10.24
N HIS A 110 -9.28 -2.68 -9.11
CA HIS A 110 -8.24 -2.77 -8.07
C HIS A 110 -8.13 -4.19 -7.51
N LEU A 111 -9.27 -4.84 -7.24
CA LEU A 111 -9.31 -6.21 -6.72
C LEU A 111 -8.75 -7.21 -7.73
N ALA A 112 -9.17 -7.13 -8.99
CA ALA A 112 -8.70 -8.02 -10.06
C ALA A 112 -7.20 -7.84 -10.31
N HIS A 113 -6.70 -6.60 -10.25
CA HIS A 113 -5.28 -6.30 -10.31
C HIS A 113 -4.53 -7.03 -9.18
N PHE A 114 -4.93 -6.83 -7.93
CA PHE A 114 -4.27 -7.45 -6.79
C PHE A 114 -4.33 -8.99 -6.83
N GLN A 115 -5.47 -9.56 -7.23
CA GLN A 115 -5.61 -11.02 -7.42
C GLN A 115 -4.64 -11.57 -8.48
N ARG A 116 -4.42 -10.83 -9.57
CA ARG A 116 -3.43 -11.22 -10.59
C ARG A 116 -2.02 -11.24 -9.98
N ARG A 117 -1.68 -10.22 -9.20
CA ARG A 117 -0.35 -10.07 -8.56
C ARG A 117 -0.10 -11.18 -7.55
N LEU A 118 -1.11 -11.53 -6.74
CA LEU A 118 -1.02 -12.69 -5.83
C LEU A 118 -0.76 -14.02 -6.54
N LYS A 119 -1.27 -14.21 -7.77
CA LYS A 119 -0.99 -15.39 -8.59
C LYS A 119 0.43 -15.36 -9.16
N GLU A 120 0.90 -14.21 -9.63
CA GLU A 120 2.27 -14.01 -10.13
C GLU A 120 3.31 -14.38 -9.05
N TYR A 121 3.06 -14.01 -7.79
CA TYR A 121 3.94 -14.32 -6.67
C TYR A 121 3.66 -15.66 -5.98
N ASN A 122 2.78 -16.52 -6.54
CA ASN A 122 2.37 -17.80 -5.95
C ASN A 122 1.88 -17.73 -4.50
N VAL A 123 1.40 -16.57 -4.05
CA VAL A 123 0.88 -16.36 -2.70
C VAL A 123 -0.48 -17.03 -2.53
N LEU A 124 -1.29 -17.05 -3.60
CA LEU A 124 -2.51 -17.85 -3.65
C LEU A 124 -2.16 -19.31 -3.97
N VAL A 125 -1.82 -20.09 -2.93
CA VAL A 125 -1.98 -21.54 -3.04
C VAL A 125 -3.46 -21.78 -3.21
N SER A 126 -3.85 -22.51 -4.25
CA SER A 126 -5.23 -22.97 -4.44
C SER A 126 -5.68 -23.69 -3.17
N SER A 127 -6.41 -23.00 -2.28
CA SER A 127 -7.21 -23.63 -1.24
C SER A 127 -8.40 -24.30 -1.92
N GLY A 128 -8.08 -25.39 -2.61
CA GLY A 128 -8.99 -26.16 -3.44
C GLY A 128 -8.66 -27.63 -3.28
N GLN A 129 -9.08 -28.18 -2.14
CA GLN A 129 -9.67 -29.53 -2.03
C GLN A 129 -10.88 -29.45 -1.12
#